data_AF-W4GTI6-F1
#
_entry.id   AF-W4GTI6-F1
#
_cell.length_a   1.000
_cell.length_b   1.000
_cell.length_c   1.000
_cell.angle_alpha   90.00
_cell.angle_beta   90.00
_cell.angle_gamma   90.00
#
_symmetry.space_group_name_H-M   'P 1'
#
loop_
_entity.id
_entity.type
_entity.pdbx_description
1 polymer ?
#
loop_
_entity_poly.entity_id
_entity_poly.type
_entity_poly.pdbx_seq_one_letter_code
_entity_poly.pdbx_strand_id
1 'polypeptide(L)'
;MTNKEEVEFTHTRANGGKAKKIMRMFTGSGWEAWLVFGLNLFDYTRWMQYQFNDESAMEALHDDIQLLLHGHHLDKYLSSTTNHPNNRNLPYTQQIQLGMAFLTELHCPIGTREILLERLRRLRKRGNQRVAEYSVEFNRWLRKLSILQASEKEQLSTNDQLQIYKSAMPTNFQIEFRKKYGVRVFESIEDVEAAFTTIENDFSFIRGLENVKPNAAPFKPDKAKTKFKEDRKTTTSPYDKQAKRSAKTCGFCESKNYKADNHSQSRHSVC
;
A
#
# COMPACT_ATOMS: atom_id res chain seq x y z
N MET A 1 31.55 -20.72 -2.18
CA MET A 1 31.58 -19.38 -1.56
C MET A 1 30.17 -19.07 -1.09
N THR A 2 29.96 -18.83 0.20
CA THR A 2 28.70 -18.27 0.72
C THR A 2 28.70 -16.76 0.48
N ASN A 3 27.56 -16.19 0.12
CA ASN A 3 27.37 -14.74 0.21
C ASN A 3 27.46 -14.32 1.67
N LYS A 4 28.21 -13.25 1.98
CA LYS A 4 28.34 -12.72 3.35
C LYS A 4 27.06 -12.08 3.90
N GLU A 5 26.00 -12.03 3.09
CA GLU A 5 24.70 -11.40 3.37
C GLU A 5 23.57 -12.44 3.47
N GLU A 6 23.87 -13.74 3.38
CA GLU A 6 22.89 -14.83 3.35
C GLU A 6 23.20 -15.88 4.43
N VAL A 7 22.21 -16.16 5.29
CA VAL A 7 22.28 -17.12 6.41
C VAL A 7 21.41 -18.32 6.09
N GLU A 8 21.93 -19.53 6.28
CA GLU A 8 21.21 -20.78 6.06
C GLU A 8 20.69 -21.35 7.38
N PHE A 9 19.38 -21.31 7.58
CA PHE A 9 18.71 -21.92 8.74
C PHE A 9 18.23 -23.33 8.40
N THR A 10 18.29 -24.24 9.38
CA THR A 10 17.87 -25.64 9.22
C THR A 10 16.80 -26.02 10.25
N HIS A 11 15.57 -26.25 9.78
CA HIS A 11 14.47 -26.74 10.59
C HIS A 11 14.39 -28.28 10.49
N THR A 12 14.39 -28.98 11.62
CA THR A 12 14.20 -30.43 11.66
C THR A 12 12.71 -30.75 11.84
N ARG A 13 12.10 -31.41 10.86
CA ARG A 13 10.69 -31.81 10.90
C ARG A 13 10.48 -32.97 11.90
N ALA A 14 9.25 -33.14 12.37
CA ALA A 14 8.85 -34.23 13.28
C ALA A 14 9.17 -35.65 12.76
N ASN A 15 9.36 -35.84 11.44
CA ASN A 15 9.78 -37.11 10.85
C ASN A 15 11.32 -37.24 10.70
N GLY A 16 12.11 -36.41 11.40
CA GLY A 16 13.58 -36.35 11.30
C GLY A 16 14.11 -35.67 10.03
N GLY A 17 13.26 -35.35 9.06
CA GLY A 17 13.65 -34.72 7.81
C GLY A 17 14.10 -33.27 8.00
N LYS A 18 15.36 -32.96 7.67
CA LYS A 18 15.89 -31.59 7.70
C LYS A 18 15.45 -30.79 6.48
N ALA A 19 14.88 -29.61 6.71
CA ALA A 19 14.57 -28.62 5.68
C ALA A 19 15.47 -27.40 5.88
N LYS A 20 15.96 -26.81 4.79
CA LYS A 20 16.81 -25.63 4.79
C LYS A 20 16.05 -24.41 4.27
N LYS A 21 16.32 -23.23 4.81
CA LYS A 21 15.85 -21.94 4.30
C LYS A 21 16.99 -20.93 4.37
N ILE A 22 17.34 -20.38 3.21
CA ILE A 22 18.27 -19.25 3.13
C ILE A 22 17.47 -17.96 3.36
N MET A 23 17.97 -17.11 4.24
CA MET A 23 17.46 -15.78 4.51
C MET A 23 18.54 -14.75 4.24
N ARG A 24 18.16 -13.54 3.82
CA ARG A 24 19.08 -12.41 3.72
C ARG A 24 19.14 -11.63 5.01
N MET A 25 20.34 -11.26 5.41
CA MET A 25 20.58 -10.29 6.47
C MET A 25 20.01 -8.93 6.06
N PHE A 26 19.65 -8.10 7.03
CA PHE A 26 19.20 -6.74 6.77
C PHE A 26 20.40 -5.81 6.47
N THR A 27 20.76 -5.70 5.19
CA THR A 27 21.81 -4.82 4.66
C THR A 27 21.28 -3.50 4.08
N GLY A 28 19.95 -3.30 4.09
CA GLY A 28 19.28 -2.17 3.45
C GLY A 28 19.18 -0.93 4.34
N SER A 29 18.59 0.14 3.79
CA SER A 29 18.28 1.35 4.55
C SER A 29 16.89 1.90 4.20
N GLY A 30 16.21 2.44 5.22
CA GLY A 30 14.90 3.08 5.07
C GLY A 30 13.72 2.12 4.93
N TRP A 31 12.53 2.71 5.02
CA TRP A 31 11.27 2.03 5.29
C TRP A 31 10.88 0.95 4.25
N GLU A 32 11.16 1.14 2.96
CA GLU A 32 10.80 0.14 1.95
C GLU A 32 11.60 -1.16 2.12
N ALA A 33 12.89 -1.04 2.42
CA ALA A 33 13.76 -2.19 2.68
C ALA A 33 13.40 -2.86 4.01
N TRP A 34 13.21 -2.07 5.08
CA TRP A 34 12.84 -2.59 6.40
C TRP A 34 11.53 -3.37 6.38
N LEU A 35 10.47 -2.83 5.76
CA LEU A 35 9.18 -3.52 5.69
C LEU A 35 9.21 -4.76 4.79
N VAL A 36 10.10 -4.82 3.79
CA VAL A 36 10.32 -6.06 3.01
C VAL A 36 11.07 -7.11 3.85
N PHE A 37 12.04 -6.70 4.66
CA PHE A 37 12.70 -7.59 5.62
C PHE A 37 11.73 -8.12 6.70
N GLY A 38 10.90 -7.25 7.29
CA GLY A 38 9.89 -7.66 8.27
C GLY A 38 8.86 -8.64 7.73
N LEU A 39 8.44 -8.51 6.46
CA LEU A 39 7.62 -9.51 5.78
C LEU A 39 8.34 -10.87 5.67
N ASN A 40 9.60 -10.86 5.22
CA ASN A 40 10.41 -12.08 5.10
C ASN A 40 10.65 -12.76 6.46
N LEU A 41 10.84 -11.96 7.51
CA LEU A 41 11.00 -12.44 8.89
C LEU A 41 9.71 -13.09 9.42
N PHE A 42 8.54 -12.52 9.15
CA PHE A 42 7.26 -13.16 9.48
C PHE A 42 7.04 -14.47 8.70
N ASP A 43 7.40 -14.50 7.41
CA ASP A 43 7.38 -15.72 6.60
C ASP A 43 8.47 -16.72 7.03
N TYR A 44 9.44 -16.30 7.83
CA TYR A 44 10.46 -17.13 8.46
C TYR A 44 9.99 -17.70 9.80
N THR A 45 9.40 -16.91 10.70
CA THR A 45 8.89 -17.42 11.98
C THR A 45 7.81 -18.48 11.79
N ARG A 46 6.92 -18.29 10.80
CA ARG A 46 5.93 -19.30 10.39
C ARG A 46 6.55 -20.56 9.78
N TRP A 47 7.74 -20.46 9.17
CA TRP A 47 8.46 -21.61 8.62
C TRP A 47 9.22 -22.41 9.69
N MET A 48 9.78 -21.72 10.69
CA MET A 48 10.38 -22.33 11.89
C MET A 48 9.34 -22.88 12.88
N GLN A 49 8.06 -22.51 12.73
CA GLN A 49 6.95 -22.96 13.59
C GLN A 49 7.11 -22.54 15.07
N TYR A 50 7.77 -21.40 15.34
CA TYR A 50 7.92 -20.86 16.68
C TYR A 50 6.57 -20.69 17.39
N GLN A 51 6.50 -21.14 18.64
CA GLN A 51 5.33 -20.97 19.49
C GLN A 51 5.51 -19.68 20.32
N PHE A 52 4.76 -18.62 20.02
CA PHE A 52 4.88 -17.30 20.68
C PHE A 52 4.45 -17.28 22.16
N ASN A 53 4.20 -18.45 22.76
CA ASN A 53 3.89 -18.68 24.16
C ASN A 53 4.89 -19.63 24.85
N ASP A 54 5.94 -20.07 24.14
CA ASP A 54 7.08 -20.80 24.69
C ASP A 54 8.32 -19.89 24.65
N GLU A 55 8.81 -19.50 25.82
CA GLU A 55 9.98 -18.62 25.95
C GLU A 55 11.27 -19.27 25.41
N SER A 56 11.36 -20.61 25.36
CA SER A 56 12.47 -21.34 24.74
C SER A 56 12.48 -21.16 23.21
N ALA A 57 11.30 -21.20 22.58
CA ALA A 57 11.12 -20.88 21.17
C ALA A 57 11.38 -19.38 20.89
N MET A 58 11.14 -18.50 21.86
CA MET A 58 11.42 -17.07 21.74
C MET A 58 12.90 -16.71 21.95
N GLU A 59 13.62 -17.43 22.81
CA GLU A 59 15.09 -17.35 22.92
C GLU A 59 15.75 -17.70 21.56
N ALA A 60 15.35 -18.83 20.97
CA ALA A 60 15.82 -19.23 19.64
C ALA A 60 15.47 -18.21 18.53
N LEU A 61 14.27 -17.59 18.58
CA LEU A 61 13.91 -16.51 17.67
C LEU A 61 14.73 -15.23 17.92
N HIS A 62 15.07 -14.91 19.17
CA HIS A 62 15.93 -13.76 19.49
C HIS A 62 17.34 -13.95 18.93
N ASP A 63 17.88 -15.17 18.98
CA ASP A 63 19.17 -15.53 18.36
C ASP A 63 19.11 -15.51 16.83
N ASP A 64 18.08 -16.08 16.21
CA ASP A 64 17.95 -16.06 14.75
C ASP A 64 17.67 -14.65 14.20
N ILE A 65 17.07 -13.74 14.99
CA ILE A 65 17.00 -12.30 14.67
C ILE A 65 18.38 -11.65 14.75
N GLN A 66 19.19 -11.95 15.76
CA GLN A 66 20.56 -11.41 15.85
C GLN A 66 21.41 -11.84 14.65
N LEU A 67 21.29 -13.09 14.19
CA LEU A 67 21.96 -13.59 12.99
C LEU A 67 21.50 -12.91 11.69
N LEU A 68 20.31 -12.31 11.67
CA LEU A 68 19.77 -11.58 10.52
C LEU A 68 20.09 -10.07 10.53
N LEU A 69 20.68 -9.56 11.60
CA LEU A 69 21.10 -8.17 11.74
C LEU A 69 22.64 -8.08 11.73
N HIS A 70 23.19 -6.91 11.39
CA HIS A 70 24.65 -6.71 11.46
C HIS A 70 25.02 -5.26 11.79
N GLY A 71 26.21 -5.09 12.39
CA GLY A 71 26.76 -3.80 12.79
C GLY A 71 25.73 -2.95 13.53
N HIS A 72 25.60 -1.68 13.12
CA HIS A 72 24.69 -0.71 13.73
C HIS A 72 23.25 -1.21 13.93
N HIS A 73 22.71 -2.09 13.06
CA HIS A 73 21.35 -2.62 13.26
C HIS A 73 21.28 -3.68 14.37
N LEU A 74 22.31 -4.50 14.49
CA LEU A 74 22.45 -5.45 15.60
C LEU A 74 22.75 -4.71 16.92
N ASP A 75 23.65 -3.74 16.89
CA ASP A 75 23.99 -2.89 18.05
C ASP A 75 22.74 -2.19 18.60
N LYS A 76 21.90 -1.64 17.70
CA LYS A 76 20.64 -0.97 18.08
C LYS A 76 19.59 -1.94 18.62
N TYR A 77 19.43 -3.11 18.01
CA TYR A 77 18.57 -4.16 18.54
C TYR A 77 18.98 -4.55 19.97
N LEU A 78 20.24 -4.95 20.17
CA LEU A 78 20.73 -5.35 21.49
C LEU A 78 20.65 -4.22 22.52
N SER A 79 20.89 -2.96 22.12
CA SER A 79 20.73 -1.78 22.99
C SER A 79 19.28 -1.49 23.42
N SER A 80 18.30 -2.11 22.76
CA SER A 80 16.87 -2.07 23.12
C SER A 80 16.33 -3.39 23.67
N THR A 81 17.13 -4.47 23.65
CA THR A 81 16.83 -5.77 24.26
C THR A 81 17.77 -6.09 25.43
N THR A 82 18.70 -7.03 25.26
CA THR A 82 19.53 -7.66 26.30
C THR A 82 20.56 -6.72 26.94
N ASN A 83 20.97 -5.66 26.26
CA ASN A 83 21.86 -4.63 26.82
C ASN A 83 21.09 -3.47 27.48
N HIS A 84 19.76 -3.38 27.32
CA HIS A 84 18.99 -2.32 27.98
C HIS A 84 18.72 -2.69 29.44
N PRO A 85 19.09 -1.84 30.43
CA PRO A 85 19.06 -2.21 31.85
C PRO A 85 17.67 -2.59 32.36
N ASN A 86 16.62 -2.01 31.76
CA ASN A 86 15.22 -2.27 32.10
C ASN A 86 14.60 -3.44 31.33
N ASN A 87 15.17 -3.84 30.18
CA ASN A 87 14.52 -4.80 29.25
C ASN A 87 15.17 -6.19 29.31
N ARG A 88 16.45 -6.27 29.67
CA ARG A 88 17.25 -7.51 29.79
C ARG A 88 16.66 -8.60 30.69
N ASN A 89 15.77 -8.24 31.61
CA ASN A 89 15.10 -9.15 32.55
C ASN A 89 13.65 -9.46 32.14
N LEU A 90 13.18 -8.94 30.99
CA LEU A 90 11.85 -9.24 30.47
C LEU A 90 11.87 -10.57 29.70
N PRO A 91 10.71 -11.25 29.55
CA PRO A 91 10.57 -12.39 28.66
C PRO A 91 11.07 -12.08 27.24
N TYR A 92 11.70 -13.05 26.56
CA TYR A 92 12.16 -12.91 25.18
C TYR A 92 11.04 -12.49 24.23
N THR A 93 9.80 -12.93 24.46
CA THR A 93 8.62 -12.41 23.74
C THR A 93 8.56 -10.88 23.76
N GLN A 94 8.76 -10.26 24.93
CA GLN A 94 8.71 -8.81 25.11
C GLN A 94 9.99 -8.14 24.62
N GLN A 95 11.16 -8.76 24.81
CA GLN A 95 12.42 -8.25 24.27
C GLN A 95 12.38 -8.15 22.74
N ILE A 96 11.95 -9.20 22.04
CA ILE A 96 11.77 -9.19 20.58
C ILE A 96 10.80 -8.09 20.14
N GLN A 97 9.65 -7.95 20.82
CA GLN A 97 8.67 -6.90 20.53
C GLN A 97 9.28 -5.50 20.64
N LEU A 98 10.02 -5.22 21.73
CA LEU A 98 10.67 -3.92 21.95
C LEU A 98 11.78 -3.64 20.94
N GLY A 99 12.64 -4.63 20.64
CA GLY A 99 13.73 -4.48 19.67
C GLY A 99 13.23 -4.30 18.23
N MET A 100 12.18 -5.03 17.84
CA MET A 100 11.57 -4.90 16.52
C MET A 100 10.75 -3.61 16.37
N ALA A 101 10.10 -3.14 17.44
CA ALA A 101 9.45 -1.82 17.45
C ALA A 101 10.49 -0.70 17.31
N PHE A 102 11.56 -0.72 18.11
CA PHE A 102 12.63 0.28 18.05
C PHE A 102 13.32 0.35 16.68
N LEU A 103 13.62 -0.80 16.05
CA LEU A 103 14.15 -0.81 14.69
C LEU A 103 13.12 -0.34 13.64
N THR A 104 11.82 -0.53 13.89
CA THR A 104 10.76 -0.02 13.02
C THR A 104 10.66 1.50 13.11
N GLU A 105 10.65 2.09 14.30
CA GLU A 105 10.71 3.55 14.49
C GLU A 105 11.98 4.17 13.86
N LEU A 106 13.12 3.48 13.95
CA LEU A 106 14.39 3.92 13.36
C LEU A 106 14.37 3.94 11.81
N HIS A 107 13.67 3.01 11.16
CA HIS A 107 13.63 2.89 9.69
C HIS A 107 12.40 3.51 9.04
N CYS A 108 11.30 3.66 9.76
CA CYS A 108 10.00 4.12 9.28
C CYS A 108 9.65 5.50 9.88
N PRO A 109 10.13 6.60 9.30
CA PRO A 109 9.85 7.94 9.81
C PRO A 109 8.35 8.28 9.77
N ILE A 110 7.96 9.27 10.58
CA ILE A 110 6.60 9.84 10.62
C ILE A 110 6.14 10.17 9.18
N GLY A 111 4.94 9.72 8.81
CA GLY A 111 4.40 9.81 7.44
C GLY A 111 4.54 8.52 6.61
N THR A 112 5.32 7.52 7.05
CA THR A 112 5.46 6.24 6.33
C THR A 112 4.12 5.52 6.18
N ARG A 113 3.28 5.56 7.22
CA ARG A 113 1.94 4.96 7.25
C ARG A 113 1.01 5.60 6.22
N GLU A 114 1.00 6.92 6.12
CA GLU A 114 0.20 7.67 5.15
C GLU A 114 0.63 7.32 3.72
N ILE A 115 1.94 7.18 3.47
CA ILE A 115 2.48 6.73 2.19
C ILE A 115 2.04 5.30 1.86
N LEU A 116 2.05 4.38 2.83
CA LEU A 116 1.54 3.01 2.65
C LEU A 116 0.03 2.97 2.38
N LEU A 117 -0.77 3.70 3.16
CA LEU A 117 -2.23 3.80 3.00
C LEU A 117 -2.58 4.37 1.63
N GLU A 118 -1.85 5.39 1.16
CA GLU A 118 -2.09 5.98 -0.16
C GLU A 118 -1.64 5.04 -1.30
N ARG A 119 -0.55 4.28 -1.13
CA ARG A 119 -0.18 3.21 -2.08
C ARG A 119 -1.24 2.10 -2.13
N LEU A 120 -1.78 1.68 -0.98
CA LEU A 120 -2.89 0.70 -0.90
C LEU A 120 -4.15 1.24 -1.59
N ARG A 121 -4.55 2.48 -1.30
CA ARG A 121 -5.72 3.15 -1.92
C ARG A 121 -5.58 3.36 -3.42
N ARG A 122 -4.34 3.43 -3.95
CA ARG A 122 -4.04 3.53 -5.39
C ARG A 122 -3.83 2.18 -6.08
N LEU A 123 -3.67 1.08 -5.34
CA LEU A 123 -3.47 -0.25 -5.91
C LEU A 123 -4.72 -0.68 -6.71
N ARG A 124 -4.54 -1.16 -7.94
CA ARG A 124 -5.64 -1.62 -8.81
C ARG A 124 -5.30 -2.95 -9.43
N LYS A 125 -6.27 -3.86 -9.54
CA LYS A 125 -6.12 -5.09 -10.33
C LYS A 125 -5.93 -4.71 -11.79
N ARG A 126 -4.78 -5.08 -12.37
CA ARG A 126 -4.49 -4.86 -13.80
C ARG A 126 -5.40 -5.76 -14.66
N GLY A 127 -5.73 -5.33 -15.87
CA GLY A 127 -6.71 -6.04 -16.72
C GLY A 127 -6.33 -7.48 -17.07
N ASN A 128 -5.03 -7.79 -17.08
CA ASN A 128 -4.48 -9.13 -17.34
C ASN A 128 -4.00 -9.87 -16.08
N GLN A 129 -4.09 -9.26 -14.90
CA GLN A 129 -3.72 -9.86 -13.61
C GLN A 129 -4.93 -10.61 -13.05
N ARG A 130 -4.75 -11.83 -12.56
CA ARG A 130 -5.82 -12.64 -11.93
C ARG A 130 -6.28 -12.03 -10.61
N VAL A 131 -7.46 -12.41 -10.11
CA VAL A 131 -7.94 -11.99 -8.78
C VAL A 131 -6.91 -12.39 -7.72
N ALA A 132 -6.53 -13.67 -7.65
CA ALA A 132 -5.56 -14.17 -6.67
C ALA A 132 -4.19 -13.48 -6.72
N GLU A 133 -3.70 -13.13 -7.92
CA GLU A 133 -2.45 -12.38 -8.09
C GLU A 133 -2.56 -10.96 -7.54
N TYR A 134 -3.75 -10.34 -7.64
CA TYR A 134 -4.04 -9.05 -7.01
C TYR A 134 -4.24 -9.19 -5.50
N SER A 135 -4.90 -10.23 -5.01
CA SER A 135 -5.07 -10.50 -3.57
C SER A 135 -3.73 -10.66 -2.85
N VAL A 136 -2.80 -11.41 -3.44
CA VAL A 136 -1.43 -11.57 -2.93
C VAL A 136 -0.70 -10.22 -2.89
N GLU A 137 -0.87 -9.36 -3.92
CA GLU A 137 -0.28 -8.03 -3.94
C GLU A 137 -0.90 -7.11 -2.87
N PHE A 138 -2.23 -7.12 -2.72
CA PHE A 138 -2.97 -6.33 -1.73
C PHE A 138 -2.66 -6.76 -0.29
N ASN A 139 -2.72 -8.05 0.01
CA ASN A 139 -2.40 -8.61 1.33
C ASN A 139 -0.93 -8.39 1.70
N ARG A 140 -0.01 -8.32 0.72
CA ARG A 140 1.38 -7.90 0.96
C ARG A 140 1.48 -6.43 1.40
N TRP A 141 0.64 -5.53 0.89
CA TRP A 141 0.57 -4.14 1.36
C TRP A 141 -0.12 -4.02 2.73
N LEU A 142 -1.19 -4.77 2.99
CA LEU A 142 -1.80 -4.85 4.33
C LEU A 142 -0.79 -5.31 5.38
N ARG A 143 -0.07 -6.42 5.14
CA ARG A 143 0.95 -6.91 6.07
C ARG A 143 2.08 -5.90 6.34
N LYS A 144 2.41 -5.00 5.38
CA LYS A 144 3.34 -3.88 5.63
C LYS A 144 2.76 -2.84 6.59
N LEU A 145 1.46 -2.54 6.49
CA LEU A 145 0.78 -1.65 7.44
C LEU A 145 0.73 -2.28 8.85
N SER A 146 0.46 -3.60 8.94
CA SER A 146 0.45 -4.31 10.22
C SER A 146 1.79 -4.26 10.97
N ILE A 147 2.92 -4.20 10.26
CA ILE A 147 4.25 -4.03 10.88
C ILE A 147 4.39 -2.64 11.53
N LEU A 148 3.89 -1.57 10.91
CA LEU A 148 3.87 -0.23 11.53
C LEU A 148 2.85 -0.14 12.68
N GLN A 149 1.72 -0.83 12.54
CA GLN A 149 0.63 -0.82 13.53
C GLN A 149 0.96 -1.56 14.83
N ALA A 150 2.15 -2.17 14.95
CA ALA A 150 2.72 -2.57 16.23
C ALA A 150 3.23 -1.38 17.08
N SER A 151 3.59 -0.26 16.43
CA SER A 151 4.01 1.01 17.07
C SER A 151 2.93 2.10 17.06
N GLU A 152 1.83 1.92 16.32
CA GLU A 152 0.75 2.91 16.18
C GLU A 152 -0.55 2.50 16.90
N LYS A 153 -1.36 3.49 17.31
CA LYS A 153 -2.61 3.24 18.04
C LYS A 153 -3.84 2.92 17.18
N GLU A 154 -3.77 3.10 15.86
CA GLU A 154 -4.94 2.98 14.97
C GLU A 154 -4.67 1.94 13.86
N GLN A 155 -5.38 0.82 13.93
CA GLN A 155 -5.41 -0.18 12.86
C GLN A 155 -6.43 0.22 11.78
N LEU A 156 -6.15 -0.15 10.53
CA LEU A 156 -7.08 0.08 9.40
C LEU A 156 -8.27 -0.88 9.53
N SER A 157 -9.50 -0.37 9.67
CA SER A 157 -10.66 -1.22 9.95
C SER A 157 -10.92 -2.23 8.83
N THR A 158 -11.44 -3.41 9.18
CA THR A 158 -11.76 -4.46 8.20
C THR A 158 -12.72 -3.95 7.12
N ASN A 159 -13.69 -3.10 7.48
CA ASN A 159 -14.57 -2.46 6.50
C ASN A 159 -13.78 -1.60 5.50
N ASP A 160 -12.84 -0.75 5.97
CA ASP A 160 -12.01 0.06 5.07
C ASP A 160 -11.15 -0.81 4.14
N GLN A 161 -10.54 -1.88 4.66
CA GLN A 161 -9.81 -2.85 3.85
C GLN A 161 -10.71 -3.43 2.74
N LEU A 162 -11.93 -3.84 3.09
CA LEU A 162 -12.93 -4.37 2.17
C LEU A 162 -13.40 -3.34 1.13
N GLN A 163 -13.59 -2.07 1.51
CA GLN A 163 -13.97 -1.01 0.57
C GLN A 163 -12.83 -0.67 -0.41
N ILE A 164 -11.58 -0.61 0.07
CA ILE A 164 -10.42 -0.38 -0.80
C ILE A 164 -10.28 -1.56 -1.78
N TYR A 165 -10.37 -2.81 -1.31
CA TYR A 165 -10.32 -3.99 -2.16
C TYR A 165 -11.43 -4.00 -3.23
N LYS A 166 -12.70 -3.77 -2.83
CA LYS A 166 -13.85 -3.74 -3.74
C LYS A 166 -13.76 -2.62 -4.77
N SER A 167 -13.31 -1.43 -4.38
CA SER A 167 -13.14 -0.27 -5.27
C SER A 167 -11.88 -0.34 -6.15
N ALA A 168 -10.93 -1.21 -5.83
CA ALA A 168 -9.73 -1.45 -6.61
C ALA A 168 -9.90 -2.42 -7.78
N MET A 169 -11.01 -3.15 -7.83
CA MET A 169 -11.39 -4.02 -8.95
C MET A 169 -11.85 -3.20 -10.17
N PRO A 170 -11.69 -3.70 -11.41
CA PRO A 170 -12.16 -3.01 -12.61
C PRO A 170 -13.69 -2.84 -12.63
N THR A 171 -14.20 -1.78 -13.27
CA THR A 171 -15.62 -1.37 -13.19
C THR A 171 -16.61 -2.48 -13.57
N ASN A 172 -16.29 -3.30 -14.57
CA ASN A 172 -17.05 -4.48 -14.97
C ASN A 172 -17.15 -5.52 -13.83
N PHE A 173 -16.05 -5.83 -13.14
CA PHE A 173 -16.07 -6.69 -11.97
C PHE A 173 -16.91 -6.07 -10.84
N GLN A 174 -16.80 -4.76 -10.59
CA GLN A 174 -17.61 -4.08 -9.56
C GLN A 174 -19.12 -4.16 -9.85
N ILE A 175 -19.54 -4.01 -11.11
CA ILE A 175 -20.94 -4.10 -11.53
C ILE A 175 -21.47 -5.53 -11.31
N GLU A 176 -20.76 -6.55 -11.78
CA GLU A 176 -21.20 -7.94 -11.64
C GLU A 176 -21.17 -8.40 -10.17
N PHE A 177 -20.24 -7.89 -9.36
CA PHE A 177 -20.21 -8.11 -7.90
C PHE A 177 -21.44 -7.51 -7.21
N ARG A 178 -21.82 -6.26 -7.54
CA ARG A 178 -23.05 -5.64 -6.98
C ARG A 178 -24.30 -6.42 -7.41
N LYS A 179 -24.35 -6.89 -8.66
CA LYS A 179 -25.46 -7.70 -9.20
C LYS A 179 -25.60 -9.07 -8.51
N LYS A 180 -24.50 -9.77 -8.22
CA LYS A 180 -24.51 -11.10 -7.56
C LYS A 180 -24.56 -11.04 -6.03
N TYR A 181 -23.96 -10.03 -5.42
CA TYR A 181 -23.63 -10.01 -3.99
C TYR A 181 -23.96 -8.69 -3.28
N GLY A 182 -24.62 -7.72 -3.92
CA GLY A 182 -24.76 -6.35 -3.40
C GLY A 182 -25.48 -6.18 -2.05
N VAL A 183 -26.22 -7.19 -1.58
CA VAL A 183 -26.89 -7.23 -0.26
C VAL A 183 -26.14 -8.07 0.77
N ARG A 184 -25.04 -8.74 0.41
CA ARG A 184 -24.25 -9.57 1.32
C ARG A 184 -23.26 -8.72 2.12
N VAL A 185 -23.26 -8.91 3.43
CA VAL A 185 -22.12 -8.53 4.28
C VAL A 185 -20.97 -9.52 3.98
N PHE A 186 -19.74 -9.04 4.06
CA PHE A 186 -18.51 -9.82 3.92
C PHE A 186 -17.63 -9.46 5.10
N GLU A 187 -17.03 -10.45 5.75
CA GLU A 187 -16.29 -10.25 7.00
C GLU A 187 -14.76 -10.33 6.79
N SER A 188 -14.31 -11.03 5.74
CA SER A 188 -12.89 -11.18 5.40
C SER A 188 -12.56 -10.73 3.95
N ILE A 189 -11.28 -10.47 3.68
CA ILE A 189 -10.79 -10.20 2.31
C ILE A 189 -10.92 -11.48 1.46
N GLU A 190 -10.70 -12.63 2.09
CA GLU A 190 -10.77 -13.97 1.53
C GLU A 190 -12.16 -14.29 0.95
N ASP A 191 -13.24 -13.92 1.65
CA ASP A 191 -14.62 -14.06 1.15
C ASP A 191 -14.87 -13.21 -0.12
N VAL A 192 -14.30 -11.99 -0.14
CA VAL A 192 -14.43 -11.06 -1.25
C VAL A 192 -13.58 -11.51 -2.44
N GLU A 193 -12.39 -12.03 -2.19
CA GLU A 193 -11.53 -12.72 -3.15
C GLU A 193 -12.26 -13.93 -3.77
N ALA A 194 -12.88 -14.79 -2.99
CA ALA A 194 -13.64 -15.94 -3.48
C ALA A 194 -14.81 -15.50 -4.38
N ALA A 195 -15.54 -14.45 -3.98
CA ALA A 195 -16.63 -13.88 -4.77
C ALA A 195 -16.15 -13.24 -6.09
N PHE A 196 -15.04 -12.48 -6.10
CA PHE A 196 -14.47 -11.96 -7.34
C PHE A 196 -13.84 -13.06 -8.21
N THR A 197 -13.28 -14.12 -7.62
CA THR A 197 -12.76 -15.29 -8.35
C THR A 197 -13.90 -16.07 -9.01
N THR A 198 -15.07 -16.14 -8.37
CA THR A 198 -16.30 -16.70 -8.97
C THR A 198 -16.82 -15.85 -10.14
N ILE A 199 -16.53 -14.54 -10.16
CA ILE A 199 -16.81 -13.66 -11.31
C ILE A 199 -15.75 -13.84 -12.42
N GLU A 200 -14.47 -13.93 -12.06
CA GLU A 200 -13.37 -14.11 -13.03
C GLU A 200 -13.50 -15.40 -13.85
N ASN A 201 -14.09 -16.45 -13.27
CA ASN A 201 -14.32 -17.74 -13.91
C ASN A 201 -15.74 -17.90 -14.52
N ASP A 202 -16.61 -16.88 -14.46
CA ASP A 202 -17.95 -16.97 -15.06
C ASP A 202 -17.88 -16.74 -16.57
N PHE A 203 -18.11 -17.79 -17.34
CA PHE A 203 -18.14 -17.78 -18.81
C PHE A 203 -19.10 -16.74 -19.40
N SER A 204 -20.21 -16.44 -18.71
CA SER A 204 -21.20 -15.42 -19.11
C SER A 204 -20.61 -14.01 -18.97
N PHE A 205 -19.84 -13.78 -17.90
CA PHE A 205 -19.12 -12.53 -17.67
C PHE A 205 -17.97 -12.37 -18.67
N ILE A 206 -17.14 -13.40 -18.86
CA ILE A 206 -16.02 -13.41 -19.82
C ILE A 206 -16.52 -13.07 -21.24
N ARG A 207 -17.52 -13.82 -21.74
CA ARG A 207 -18.17 -13.53 -23.04
C ARG A 207 -18.75 -12.12 -23.07
N GLY A 208 -19.29 -11.63 -21.95
CA GLY A 208 -19.76 -10.25 -21.80
C GLY A 208 -18.67 -9.21 -22.07
N LEU A 209 -17.42 -9.47 -21.64
CA LEU A 209 -16.28 -8.56 -21.87
C LEU A 209 -15.82 -8.57 -23.33
N GLU A 210 -15.76 -9.75 -23.96
CA GLU A 210 -15.35 -9.90 -25.38
C GLU A 210 -16.27 -9.14 -26.34
N ASN A 211 -17.55 -9.01 -25.98
CA ASN A 211 -18.53 -8.25 -26.77
C ASN A 211 -18.45 -6.72 -26.58
N VAL A 212 -17.70 -6.23 -25.58
CA VAL A 212 -17.40 -4.80 -25.43
C VAL A 212 -16.26 -4.43 -26.39
N LYS A 213 -16.63 -4.06 -27.62
CA LYS A 213 -15.69 -3.44 -28.56
C LYS A 213 -14.97 -2.26 -27.89
N PRO A 214 -13.64 -2.09 -28.07
CA PRO A 214 -12.94 -0.91 -27.57
C PRO A 214 -13.61 0.34 -28.15
N ASN A 215 -13.89 1.32 -27.28
CA ASN A 215 -14.70 2.48 -27.62
C ASN A 215 -14.23 3.13 -28.92
N ALA A 216 -15.16 3.33 -29.86
CA ALA A 216 -14.93 4.20 -31.01
C ALA A 216 -14.51 5.58 -30.51
N ALA A 217 -13.58 6.22 -31.23
CA ALA A 217 -13.10 7.56 -30.88
C ALA A 217 -14.28 8.54 -30.70
N PRO A 218 -14.20 9.50 -29.75
CA PRO A 218 -15.33 10.36 -29.41
C PRO A 218 -15.90 11.05 -30.65
N PHE A 219 -17.22 10.95 -30.81
CA PHE A 219 -17.96 11.49 -31.94
C PHE A 219 -17.56 12.95 -32.19
N LYS A 220 -16.95 13.22 -33.35
CA LYS A 220 -16.80 14.58 -33.84
C LYS A 220 -18.21 15.08 -34.21
N PRO A 221 -18.65 16.26 -33.74
CA PRO A 221 -19.94 16.78 -34.13
C PRO A 221 -19.95 17.09 -35.63
N ASP A 222 -20.90 16.51 -36.36
CA ASP A 222 -20.98 16.64 -37.82
C ASP A 222 -21.29 18.07 -38.26
N LYS A 223 -20.51 18.55 -39.23
CA LYS A 223 -20.71 19.87 -39.86
C LYS A 223 -21.78 19.80 -40.97
N ALA A 224 -23.01 19.44 -40.59
CA ALA A 224 -24.17 19.52 -41.47
C ALA A 224 -24.49 21.00 -41.80
N LYS A 225 -24.74 21.29 -43.07
CA LYS A 225 -24.99 22.65 -43.57
C LYS A 225 -26.50 22.95 -43.57
N THR A 226 -26.90 24.07 -42.98
CA THR A 226 -28.16 24.76 -43.31
C THR A 226 -27.91 26.26 -43.42
N LYS A 227 -28.44 26.89 -44.48
CA LYS A 227 -28.43 28.34 -44.67
C LYS A 227 -29.83 28.90 -44.46
N PHE A 228 -29.92 29.97 -43.68
CA PHE A 228 -30.85 31.10 -43.77
C PHE A 228 -32.21 30.89 -44.47
N LYS A 229 -33.27 31.14 -43.69
CA LYS A 229 -34.16 32.27 -43.98
C LYS A 229 -34.26 33.18 -42.74
N GLU A 230 -34.66 34.43 -42.96
CA GLU A 230 -34.57 35.54 -42.03
C GLU A 230 -35.85 36.37 -42.12
N ASP A 231 -36.48 36.75 -41.01
CA ASP A 231 -37.56 37.75 -40.98
C ASP A 231 -37.68 38.50 -39.63
N ARG A 232 -36.69 39.37 -39.40
CA ARG A 232 -36.71 40.69 -38.74
C ARG A 232 -37.98 41.20 -38.01
N LYS A 233 -37.81 41.55 -36.71
CA LYS A 233 -38.14 42.85 -36.03
C LYS A 233 -37.70 42.78 -34.54
N THR A 234 -36.69 43.54 -34.09
CA THR A 234 -36.76 44.86 -33.40
C THR A 234 -37.77 44.89 -32.24
N THR A 235 -37.44 45.28 -30.99
CA THR A 235 -36.33 46.13 -30.46
C THR A 235 -36.11 45.74 -28.95
N THR A 236 -35.14 46.18 -28.11
CA THR A 236 -34.17 47.29 -28.04
C THR A 236 -32.94 46.89 -27.16
N SER A 237 -32.05 47.84 -26.80
CA SER A 237 -30.97 47.75 -25.80
C SER A 237 -30.89 49.09 -25.03
N PRO A 238 -30.20 49.20 -23.85
CA PRO A 238 -28.84 49.76 -23.88
C PRO A 238 -27.85 49.37 -22.74
N TYR A 239 -26.60 49.03 -23.12
CA TYR A 239 -25.30 49.27 -22.39
C TYR A 239 -25.09 48.62 -21.00
N ASP A 240 -23.87 48.43 -20.44
CA ASP A 240 -22.47 48.73 -20.79
C ASP A 240 -21.62 47.42 -20.77
N LYS A 241 -20.67 47.12 -21.68
CA LYS A 241 -19.27 47.62 -21.91
C LYS A 241 -18.15 47.10 -20.97
N GLN A 242 -17.03 46.75 -21.61
CA GLN A 242 -15.66 46.54 -21.08
C GLN A 242 -15.43 45.33 -20.13
N ALA A 243 -14.25 44.71 -20.08
CA ALA A 243 -13.17 44.59 -21.08
C ALA A 243 -12.29 43.37 -20.76
N LYS A 244 -11.77 42.67 -21.79
CA LYS A 244 -10.71 41.65 -21.60
C LYS A 244 -9.37 42.34 -21.29
N ARG A 245 -8.65 41.84 -20.28
CA ARG A 245 -7.22 42.14 -20.07
C ARG A 245 -6.45 40.84 -19.86
N SER A 246 -5.41 40.63 -20.66
CA SER A 246 -4.41 39.58 -20.45
C SER A 246 -3.34 40.07 -19.49
N ALA A 247 -3.00 39.27 -18.48
CA ALA A 247 -1.82 39.47 -17.65
C ALA A 247 -0.61 38.81 -18.33
N LYS A 248 0.52 39.50 -18.37
CA LYS A 248 1.78 38.98 -18.94
C LYS A 248 2.50 38.12 -17.91
N THR A 249 2.97 36.93 -18.28
CA THR A 249 3.92 36.16 -17.47
C THR A 249 5.30 36.82 -17.49
N CYS A 250 6.07 36.67 -16.41
CA CYS A 250 7.42 37.21 -16.30
C CYS A 250 8.45 36.13 -16.68
N GLY A 251 9.22 36.37 -17.75
CA GLY A 251 10.21 35.41 -18.27
C GLY A 251 11.37 35.06 -17.32
N PHE A 252 11.50 35.73 -16.18
CA PHE A 252 12.44 35.33 -15.13
C PHE A 252 12.01 34.01 -14.45
N CYS A 253 10.71 33.82 -14.22
CA CYS A 253 10.19 32.70 -13.43
C CYS A 253 10.31 31.34 -14.14
N GLU A 254 10.18 31.32 -15.47
CA GLU A 254 10.30 30.11 -16.29
C GLU A 254 11.74 29.54 -16.28
N SER A 255 12.75 30.36 -15.97
CA SER A 255 14.16 29.98 -16.04
C SER A 255 14.70 29.16 -14.85
N LYS A 256 13.98 29.13 -13.71
CA LYS A 256 14.48 28.51 -12.46
C LYS A 256 13.53 27.55 -11.76
N ASN A 257 12.42 27.17 -12.41
CA ASN A 257 11.56 26.03 -12.03
C ASN A 257 11.04 26.04 -10.57
N TYR A 258 10.95 27.21 -9.95
CA TYR A 258 10.35 27.39 -8.62
C TYR A 258 8.83 27.22 -8.72
N LYS A 259 8.30 26.22 -8.01
CA LYS A 259 6.86 26.16 -7.72
C LYS A 259 6.57 27.01 -6.50
N ALA A 260 5.51 27.81 -6.57
CA ALA A 260 5.09 28.67 -5.46
C ALA A 260 4.20 27.86 -4.51
N ASP A 261 4.72 27.54 -3.32
CA ASP A 261 3.94 26.91 -2.26
C ASP A 261 3.05 27.95 -1.55
N ASN A 262 1.76 27.63 -1.42
CA ASN A 262 0.77 28.49 -0.79
C ASN A 262 0.88 28.47 0.75
N HIS A 263 1.86 29.17 1.30
CA HIS A 263 1.94 29.42 2.75
C HIS A 263 0.92 30.48 3.20
N SER A 264 -0.33 30.06 3.37
CA SER A 264 -1.38 30.88 3.99
C SER A 264 -1.30 30.82 5.53
N GLN A 265 -0.34 31.52 6.13
CA GLN A 265 -0.38 31.85 7.55
C GLN A 265 -0.12 33.34 7.83
N SER A 266 -1.14 33.93 8.46
CA SER A 266 -1.16 35.17 9.24
C SER A 266 0.18 35.68 9.79
N ARG A 267 0.42 36.99 9.68
CA ARG A 267 1.09 37.77 10.74
C ARG A 267 0.66 39.24 10.75
N HIS A 268 0.71 39.78 11.96
CA HIS A 268 0.21 41.06 12.47
C HIS A 268 0.23 42.30 11.55
N SER A 269 -0.84 43.07 11.67
CA SER A 269 -0.83 44.53 11.51
C SER A 269 0.02 45.20 12.60
N VAL A 270 0.86 46.17 12.22
CA VAL A 270 1.42 47.16 13.15
C VAL A 270 1.32 48.54 12.48
N CYS A 271 0.27 49.27 12.86
CA CYS A 271 0.09 50.72 12.82
C CYS A 271 -1.11 51.04 13.71
#